data_AF-A0A937TLG3-F1
#
_entry.id   AF-A0A937TLG3-F1
#
_cell.length_a   1.000
_cell.length_b   1.000
_cell.length_c   1.000
_cell.angle_alpha   90.00
_cell.angle_beta   90.00
_cell.angle_gamma   90.00
#
_symmetry.space_group_name_H-M   'P 1'
#
loop_
_entity.id
_entity.type
_entity.pdbx_description
1 polymer ?
#
loop_
_entity_poly.entity_id
_entity_poly.type
_entity_poly.pdbx_seq_one_letter_code
_entity_poly.pdbx_strand_id
1 'polypeptide(L)'
;MEGISLKPVLRTPGRVLKSAVFSHYHQKPRSTLDGKRYMGYSMVTSKYHYVEWYHWDDGKKVAYDQVGMELYDNQVDPEENINIAGNPENADLVLKLSKQLKAG
;
A
#
# COMPACT_ATOMS: atom_id res chain seq x y z
N MET A 1 3.61 -15.51 11.42
CA MET A 1 3.07 -14.45 12.30
C MET A 1 3.88 -13.20 12.00
N GLU A 2 3.29 -12.17 11.37
CA GLU A 2 4.03 -11.03 10.78
C GLU A 2 4.01 -9.75 11.65
N GLY A 3 3.32 -9.79 12.77
CA GLY A 3 3.27 -8.70 13.76
C GLY A 3 4.52 -8.66 14.65
N ILE A 4 5.00 -7.46 14.97
CA ILE A 4 6.02 -7.23 16.00
C ILE A 4 5.30 -6.76 17.28
N SER A 5 5.72 -7.27 18.44
CA SER A 5 5.14 -6.87 19.72
C SER A 5 5.34 -5.38 20.00
N LEU A 6 4.28 -4.71 20.47
CA LEU A 6 4.32 -3.29 20.86
C LEU A 6 4.86 -3.05 22.28
N LYS A 7 5.10 -4.11 23.07
CA LYS A 7 5.64 -4.00 24.44
C LYS A 7 6.88 -3.08 24.57
N PRO A 8 7.85 -3.08 23.62
CA PRO A 8 9.01 -2.19 23.70
C PRO A 8 8.67 -0.71 23.58
N VAL A 9 7.64 -0.33 22.81
CA VAL A 9 7.22 1.09 22.65
C VAL A 9 6.48 1.58 23.90
N LEU A 10 5.71 0.71 24.56
CA LEU A 10 5.06 1.04 25.83
C LEU A 10 6.06 1.34 26.96
N ARG A 11 7.27 0.74 26.89
CA ARG A 11 8.36 0.99 27.84
C ARG A 11 9.24 2.16 27.44
N THR A 12 9.37 2.42 26.14
CA THR A 12 10.22 3.48 25.59
C THR A 12 9.46 4.20 24.47
N PRO A 13 8.71 5.25 24.82
CA PRO A 13 8.02 6.08 23.83
C PRO A 13 9.02 6.61 22.79
N GLY A 14 8.66 6.56 21.51
CA GLY A 14 9.51 7.02 20.40
C GLY A 14 10.40 5.97 19.74
N ARG A 15 10.42 4.71 20.22
CA ARG A 15 11.15 3.63 19.55
C ARG A 15 10.49 3.27 18.22
N VAL A 16 11.22 3.41 17.12
CA VAL A 16 10.80 2.93 15.80
C VAL A 16 10.87 1.40 15.77
N LEU A 17 9.73 0.74 15.49
CA LEU A 17 9.63 -0.73 15.43
C LEU A 17 9.61 -1.29 14.02
N LYS A 18 9.00 -0.58 13.07
CA LYS A 18 8.92 -0.95 11.66
C LYS A 18 9.18 0.28 10.80
N SER A 19 9.83 0.08 9.67
CA SER A 19 10.05 1.13 8.65
C SER A 19 8.81 1.42 7.81
N ALA A 20 7.83 0.50 7.80
CA ALA A 20 6.56 0.65 7.10
C ALA A 20 5.44 -0.15 7.79
N VAL A 21 4.19 0.26 7.50
CA VAL A 21 2.96 -0.44 7.86
C VAL A 21 2.31 -0.94 6.58
N PHE A 22 1.79 -2.17 6.59
CA PHE A 22 1.18 -2.81 5.44
C PHE A 22 -0.29 -3.10 5.70
N SER A 23 -1.12 -2.95 4.67
CA SER A 23 -2.54 -3.30 4.73
C SER A 23 -3.03 -3.90 3.41
N HIS A 24 -4.07 -4.72 3.50
CA HIS A 24 -4.70 -5.39 2.36
C HIS A 24 -6.18 -5.03 2.33
N TYR A 25 -6.69 -4.63 1.18
CA TYR A 25 -8.08 -4.26 1.03
C TYR A 25 -8.73 -4.94 -0.16
N HIS A 26 -9.78 -5.70 0.11
CA HIS A 26 -10.47 -6.47 -0.90
C HIS A 26 -11.76 -5.74 -1.33
N GLN A 27 -11.80 -5.28 -2.57
CA GLN A 27 -13.00 -4.68 -3.17
C GLN A 27 -13.83 -5.75 -3.85
N LYS A 28 -15.04 -5.96 -3.31
CA LYS A 28 -16.00 -6.93 -3.85
C LYS A 28 -16.75 -6.32 -5.05
N PRO A 29 -17.23 -7.14 -6.00
CA PRO A 29 -18.05 -6.71 -7.13
C PRO A 29 -19.21 -5.77 -6.82
N ARG A 30 -19.86 -5.93 -5.66
CA ARG A 30 -20.96 -5.06 -5.22
C ARG A 30 -20.53 -3.65 -4.84
N SER A 31 -19.24 -3.43 -4.60
CA SER A 31 -18.66 -2.16 -4.15
C SER A 31 -17.93 -1.42 -5.27
N THR A 32 -17.84 -2.03 -6.45
CA THR A 32 -17.13 -1.50 -7.62
C THR A 32 -18.12 -1.12 -8.71
N LEU A 33 -17.91 0.01 -9.37
CA LEU A 33 -18.81 0.52 -10.41
C LEU A 33 -18.91 -0.42 -11.63
N ASP A 34 -17.83 -1.13 -11.95
CA ASP A 34 -17.74 -2.03 -13.09
C ASP A 34 -18.08 -3.50 -12.75
N GLY A 35 -18.48 -3.76 -11.50
CA GLY A 35 -18.80 -5.11 -11.02
C GLY A 35 -17.61 -6.08 -10.96
N LYS A 36 -16.37 -5.60 -11.09
CA LYS A 36 -15.17 -6.45 -11.02
C LYS A 36 -14.67 -6.60 -9.58
N ARG A 37 -13.69 -7.47 -9.38
CA ARG A 37 -13.10 -7.72 -8.07
C ARG A 37 -11.65 -7.29 -8.05
N TYR A 38 -11.27 -6.61 -6.97
CA TYR A 38 -9.92 -6.07 -6.82
C TYR A 38 -9.32 -6.38 -5.46
N MET A 39 -7.99 -6.42 -5.43
CA MET A 39 -7.19 -6.45 -4.22
C MET A 39 -6.23 -5.26 -4.24
N GLY A 40 -6.32 -4.44 -3.20
CA GLY A 40 -5.38 -3.35 -2.92
C GLY A 40 -4.34 -3.80 -1.92
N TYR A 41 -3.07 -3.61 -2.25
CA TYR A 41 -1.93 -3.79 -1.37
C TYR A 41 -1.38 -2.41 -1.03
N SER A 42 -1.40 -2.02 0.24
CA SER A 42 -1.01 -0.69 0.69
C SER A 42 0.19 -0.76 1.64
N MET A 43 1.11 0.18 1.49
CA MET A 43 2.26 0.40 2.35
C MET A 43 2.36 1.88 2.72
N VAL A 44 2.38 2.17 4.02
CA VAL A 44 2.63 3.50 4.57
C VAL A 44 4.03 3.52 5.19
N THR A 45 4.89 4.40 4.67
CA THR A 45 6.23 4.67 5.19
C THR A 45 6.21 5.97 6.00
N SER A 46 7.37 6.44 6.48
CA SER A 46 7.46 7.74 7.15
C SER A 46 7.15 8.94 6.23
N LYS A 47 7.17 8.75 4.91
CA LYS A 47 7.02 9.83 3.93
C LYS A 47 5.90 9.58 2.91
N TYR A 48 5.78 8.35 2.44
CA TYR A 48 4.88 8.00 1.34
C TYR A 48 3.83 6.99 1.77
N HIS A 49 2.62 7.15 1.23
CA HIS A 49 1.62 6.11 1.14
C HIS A 49 1.59 5.58 -0.30
N TYR A 50 1.84 4.28 -0.46
CA TYR A 50 1.88 3.61 -1.76
C TYR A 50 0.87 2.48 -1.81
N VAL A 51 0.10 2.41 -2.90
CA VAL A 51 -0.94 1.39 -3.11
C VAL A 51 -0.79 0.78 -4.50
N GLU A 52 -0.85 -0.55 -4.59
CA GLU A 52 -1.01 -1.28 -5.84
C GLU A 52 -2.38 -1.96 -5.89
N TRP A 53 -3.11 -1.75 -6.99
CA TRP A 53 -4.40 -2.39 -7.23
C TRP A 53 -4.27 -3.48 -8.28
N TYR A 54 -4.82 -4.65 -7.97
CA TYR A 54 -4.84 -5.81 -8.86
C TYR A 54 -6.25 -6.32 -9.07
N HIS A 55 -6.53 -6.90 -10.22
CA HIS A 55 -7.65 -7.83 -10.34
C HIS A 55 -7.42 -9.06 -9.43
N TRP A 56 -8.52 -9.61 -8.92
CA TRP A 56 -8.49 -10.70 -7.94
C TRP A 56 -9.33 -11.90 -8.37
N ASP A 57 -8.70 -13.07 -8.45
CA ASP A 57 -9.36 -14.36 -8.63
C ASP A 57 -9.75 -14.92 -7.26
N ASP A 58 -11.05 -14.90 -6.95
CA ASP A 58 -11.56 -15.38 -5.67
C ASP A 58 -11.56 -16.91 -5.52
N GLY A 59 -11.59 -17.63 -6.64
CA GLY A 59 -11.56 -19.10 -6.63
C GLY A 59 -10.15 -19.60 -6.31
N LYS A 60 -9.13 -18.95 -6.87
CA LYS A 60 -7.72 -19.27 -6.64
C LYS A 60 -7.08 -18.50 -5.48
N LYS A 61 -7.74 -17.45 -4.99
CA LYS A 61 -7.23 -16.53 -3.96
C LYS A 61 -5.90 -15.88 -4.36
N VAL A 62 -5.82 -15.41 -5.61
CA VAL A 62 -4.61 -14.80 -6.15
C VAL A 62 -4.90 -13.48 -6.88
N ALA A 63 -3.98 -12.54 -6.74
CA ALA A 63 -3.88 -11.37 -7.60
C ALA A 63 -3.21 -11.76 -8.93
N TYR A 64 -3.56 -11.10 -10.03
CA TYR A 64 -2.97 -11.40 -11.33
C TYR A 64 -2.60 -10.14 -12.13
N ASP A 65 -3.57 -9.35 -12.58
CA ASP A 65 -3.31 -8.17 -13.40
C ASP A 65 -3.29 -6.89 -12.56
N GLN A 66 -2.19 -6.13 -12.64
CA GLN A 66 -2.13 -4.81 -12.03
C GLN A 66 -2.97 -3.82 -12.85
N VAL A 67 -3.89 -3.13 -12.18
CA VAL A 67 -4.85 -2.21 -12.82
C VAL A 67 -4.66 -0.76 -12.40
N GLY A 68 -3.90 -0.51 -11.34
CA GLY A 68 -3.69 0.83 -10.82
C GLY A 68 -2.55 0.91 -9.81
N MET A 69 -2.06 2.14 -9.65
CA MET A 69 -1.08 2.52 -8.65
C MET A 69 -1.44 3.88 -8.08
N GLU A 70 -1.23 4.03 -6.78
CA GLU A 70 -1.37 5.29 -6.08
C GLU A 70 -0.09 5.55 -5.28
N LEU A 71 0.39 6.79 -5.35
CA LEU A 71 1.53 7.27 -4.58
C LEU A 71 1.17 8.65 -4.07
N TYR A 72 1.23 8.82 -2.76
CA TYR A 72 1.01 10.09 -2.06
C TYR A 72 2.25 10.43 -1.25
N ASP A 73 2.64 11.71 -1.25
CA ASP A 73 3.71 12.23 -0.41
C ASP A 73 3.09 12.93 0.81
N ASN A 74 3.01 12.22 1.92
CA ASN A 74 2.30 12.64 3.13
C ASN A 74 3.00 13.79 3.86
N GLN A 75 4.22 14.18 3.44
CA GLN A 75 4.88 15.37 3.98
C GLN A 75 4.37 16.67 3.34
N VAL A 76 3.98 16.62 2.07
CA VAL A 76 3.51 17.79 1.31
C VAL A 76 2.00 17.78 1.14
N ASP A 77 1.40 16.59 1.15
CA ASP A 77 -0.03 16.36 0.96
C ASP A 77 -0.53 15.35 2.01
N PRO A 78 -0.61 15.76 3.29
CA PRO A 78 -1.03 14.87 4.39
C PRO A 78 -2.48 14.39 4.27
N GLU A 79 -3.27 15.03 3.41
CA GLU A 79 -4.66 14.67 3.10
C GLU A 79 -4.77 13.73 1.88
N GLU A 80 -3.65 13.37 1.25
CA GLU A 80 -3.57 12.39 0.15
C GLU A 80 -4.48 12.76 -1.05
N ASN A 81 -4.52 14.05 -1.40
CA ASN A 81 -5.33 14.61 -2.47
C ASN A 81 -4.75 14.38 -3.87
N ILE A 82 -3.43 14.23 -4.00
CA ILE A 82 -2.72 14.22 -5.28
C ILE A 82 -1.97 12.90 -5.46
N ASN A 83 -2.48 12.06 -6.36
CA ASN A 83 -1.78 10.86 -6.78
C ASN A 83 -0.64 11.21 -7.75
N ILE A 84 0.61 11.02 -7.30
CA ILE A 84 1.83 11.30 -8.06
C ILE A 84 2.47 10.05 -8.69
N ALA A 85 1.79 8.90 -8.68
CA ALA A 85 2.34 7.63 -9.22
C ALA A 85 2.53 7.64 -10.74
N GLY A 86 1.69 8.39 -11.46
CA GLY A 86 1.74 8.49 -12.92
C GLY A 86 2.81 9.45 -13.46
N ASN A 87 3.43 10.22 -12.57
CA ASN A 87 4.43 11.21 -12.93
C ASN A 87 5.75 10.52 -13.34
N PRO A 88 6.28 10.78 -14.56
CA PRO A 88 7.50 10.15 -15.04
C PRO A 88 8.71 10.34 -14.11
N GLU A 89 8.80 11.49 -13.45
CA GLU A 89 9.86 11.80 -12.48
C GLU A 89 9.84 10.89 -11.24
N ASN A 90 8.70 10.25 -10.95
CA ASN A 90 8.55 9.34 -9.81
C ASN A 90 8.68 7.87 -10.18
N ALA A 91 8.98 7.53 -11.44
CA ALA A 91 9.04 6.14 -11.90
C ALA A 91 10.01 5.27 -11.08
N ASP A 92 11.21 5.79 -10.78
CA ASP A 92 12.20 5.08 -9.95
C ASP A 92 11.73 4.91 -8.50
N LEU A 93 11.03 5.91 -7.96
CA LEU A 93 10.46 5.86 -6.62
C LEU A 93 9.35 4.81 -6.54
N VAL A 94 8.45 4.79 -7.51
CA VAL A 94 7.38 3.77 -7.62
C VAL A 94 7.99 2.38 -7.70
N LEU A 95 9.02 2.17 -8.53
CA LEU A 95 9.70 0.87 -8.64
C LEU A 95 10.34 0.44 -7.30
N LYS A 96 10.95 1.38 -6.57
CA LYS A 96 11.53 1.12 -5.25
C LYS A 96 10.45 0.74 -4.23
N LEU A 97 9.35 1.49 -4.18
CA LEU A 97 8.25 1.24 -3.23
C LEU A 97 7.52 -0.06 -3.56
N SER A 98 7.34 -0.40 -4.84
CA SER A 98 6.78 -1.69 -5.27
C SER A 98 7.63 -2.87 -4.79
N LYS A 99 8.96 -2.78 -4.92
CA LYS A 99 9.88 -3.81 -4.38
C LYS A 99 9.78 -3.92 -2.86
N GLN A 100 9.67 -2.79 -2.16
CA GLN A 100 9.54 -2.79 -0.71
C GLN A 100 8.20 -3.36 -0.24
N LEU A 101 7.11 -3.03 -0.94
CA LEU A 101 5.77 -3.58 -0.68
C LEU A 101 5.76 -5.11 -0.80
N LYS A 102 6.40 -5.66 -1.82
CA LYS A 102 6.49 -7.12 -2.05
C LYS A 102 7.41 -7.86 -1.08
N ALA A 103 8.29 -7.14 -0.39
CA ALA A 103 9.22 -7.72 0.58
C ALA A 103 8.68 -7.70 2.02
N GLY A 104 7.57 -7.00 2.28
CA GLY A 104 6.89 -6.92 3.57
C GLY A 104 5.89 -8.03 3.77
#